data_AF-A0A5P1FLH9-F1
#
_entry.id   AF-A0A5P1FLH9-F1
#
_cell.length_a   1.000
_cell.length_b   1.000
_cell.length_c   1.000
_cell.angle_alpha   90.00
_cell.angle_beta   90.00
_cell.angle_gamma   90.00
#
_symmetry.space_group_name_H-M   'P 1'
#
loop_
_entity.id
_entity.type
_entity.pdbx_description
1 polymer ?
#
loop_
_entity_poly.entity_id
_entity_poly.type
_entity_poly.pdbx_seq_one_letter_code
_entity_poly.pdbx_strand_id
1 'polypeptide(L)'
;MASKRTTTVFSLLRNPQTQNPNPRKTPSRTFALWSMTKDPALESALTRNRRWIVNNQIKNLLLRSPNQISTVRSLQKKFKTLDLQGKALNWLNKYPCCFQTFTDRNGEVFFELSKRMKALVEEEEEVRASTAAG
;
A
#
# COMPACT_ATOMS: atom_id res chain seq x y z
N MET A 1 52.32 -37.24 0.68
CA MET A 1 51.50 -37.83 1.75
C MET A 1 51.53 -36.90 2.96
N ALA A 2 50.35 -36.52 3.46
CA ALA A 2 49.99 -36.04 4.80
C ALA A 2 51.07 -35.38 5.69
N SER A 3 50.94 -34.09 6.02
CA SER A 3 50.32 -33.60 7.29
C SER A 3 51.43 -33.18 8.29
N LYS A 4 51.38 -32.08 9.05
CA LYS A 4 50.30 -31.52 9.87
C LYS A 4 50.55 -30.01 10.10
N ARG A 5 49.49 -29.19 10.01
CA ARG A 5 49.38 -27.87 10.66
C ARG A 5 48.68 -28.07 12.00
N THR A 6 49.15 -27.48 13.10
CA THR A 6 48.45 -27.34 14.40
C THR A 6 49.24 -26.32 15.24
N THR A 7 48.73 -25.09 15.40
CA THR A 7 48.04 -24.54 16.60
C THR A 7 49.03 -24.12 17.69
N THR A 8 48.96 -22.90 18.24
CA THR A 8 48.53 -22.68 19.65
C THR A 8 48.54 -21.17 19.99
N VAL A 9 47.33 -20.68 20.38
CA VAL A 9 46.91 -19.65 21.39
C VAL A 9 47.55 -18.25 21.44
N PHE A 10 46.79 -17.15 21.37
CA PHE A 10 45.89 -16.51 22.36
C PHE A 10 46.58 -15.88 23.59
N SER A 11 46.60 -14.54 23.64
CA SER A 11 46.52 -13.68 24.85
C SER A 11 46.62 -12.21 24.42
N LEU A 12 45.51 -11.47 24.33
CA LEU A 12 44.94 -10.60 25.38
C LEU A 12 45.95 -9.62 25.99
N LEU A 13 45.74 -8.30 25.77
CA LEU A 13 45.60 -7.32 26.86
C LEU A 13 45.19 -5.93 26.34
N ARG A 14 44.05 -5.51 26.89
CA ARG A 14 43.42 -4.18 26.87
C ARG A 14 44.30 -3.18 27.62
N ASN A 15 44.35 -1.91 27.20
CA ASN A 15 44.66 -0.80 28.13
C ASN A 15 43.89 0.50 27.76
N PRO A 16 43.51 1.35 28.75
CA PRO A 16 42.41 2.31 28.65
C PRO A 16 42.83 3.79 28.58
N GLN A 17 41.82 4.62 28.28
CA GLN A 17 41.57 6.01 28.72
C GLN A 17 42.66 7.08 28.58
N THR A 18 42.32 8.12 27.82
CA THR A 18 42.55 9.53 28.22
C THR A 18 41.27 10.34 28.00
N GLN A 19 40.83 11.05 29.05
CA GLN A 19 39.62 11.86 29.11
C GLN A 19 39.88 13.36 28.85
N ASN A 20 38.86 14.03 28.28
CA ASN A 20 38.40 15.43 28.51
C ASN A 20 39.20 16.63 27.91
N PRO A 21 38.64 17.88 27.80
CA PRO A 21 37.25 18.38 27.91
C PRO A 21 36.75 19.43 26.86
N ASN A 22 35.41 19.55 26.76
CA ASN A 22 34.59 20.76 26.50
C ASN A 22 34.39 21.37 25.08
N PRO A 23 33.29 22.15 24.85
CA PRO A 23 32.35 21.89 23.75
C PRO A 23 32.11 23.13 22.87
N ARG A 24 32.35 23.04 21.56
CA ARG A 24 31.89 24.10 20.65
C ARG A 24 30.45 23.80 20.24
N LYS A 25 29.51 24.41 20.97
CA LYS A 25 28.13 24.59 20.55
C LYS A 25 28.12 25.44 19.27
N THR A 26 28.06 24.81 18.12
CA THR A 26 27.46 25.44 16.94
C THR A 26 25.97 25.15 17.01
N PRO A 27 25.07 26.15 16.90
CA PRO A 27 23.69 25.88 16.61
C PRO A 27 23.62 25.44 15.15
N SER A 28 23.96 24.17 14.90
CA SER A 28 23.51 23.53 13.68
C SER A 28 22.01 23.46 13.83
N ARG A 29 21.32 24.41 13.19
CA ARG A 29 19.89 24.34 12.92
C ARG A 29 19.72 23.16 11.96
N THR A 30 19.87 21.95 12.47
CA THR A 30 19.25 20.78 11.89
C THR A 30 17.77 21.11 11.94
N PHE A 31 17.25 21.62 10.82
CA PHE A 31 15.89 21.33 10.46
C PHE A 31 15.69 19.88 10.84
N ALA A 32 14.86 19.63 11.85
CA ALA A 32 14.36 18.31 12.13
C ALA A 32 13.57 17.95 10.87
N LEU A 33 14.30 17.52 9.84
CA LEU A 33 13.79 16.77 8.74
C LEU A 33 13.16 15.60 9.46
N TRP A 34 11.84 15.65 9.59
CA TRP A 34 11.02 14.53 10.01
C TRP A 34 11.35 13.38 9.06
N SER A 35 12.46 12.70 9.35
CA SER A 35 12.65 11.35 8.91
C SER A 35 11.64 10.59 9.74
N MET A 36 10.42 10.52 9.22
CA MET A 36 9.51 9.44 9.53
C MET A 36 10.28 8.17 9.18
N THR A 37 11.06 7.64 10.12
CA THR A 37 11.47 6.24 10.08
C THR A 37 10.16 5.48 10.09
N LYS A 38 9.70 5.14 8.88
CA LYS A 38 8.48 4.41 8.64
C LYS A 38 8.61 3.09 9.38
N ASP A 39 7.79 2.90 10.41
CA ASP A 39 7.77 1.68 11.19
C ASP A 39 7.47 0.50 10.24
N PRO A 40 8.36 -0.50 10.11
CA PRO A 40 8.14 -1.64 9.22
C PRO A 40 6.87 -2.43 9.53
N ALA A 41 6.45 -2.50 10.80
CA ALA A 41 5.22 -3.17 11.20
C ALA A 41 3.99 -2.37 10.73
N LEU A 42 4.04 -1.05 10.90
CA LEU A 42 3.02 -0.14 10.39
C LEU A 42 2.95 -0.17 8.86
N GLU A 43 4.07 -0.11 8.15
CA GLU A 43 4.11 -0.19 6.69
C GLU A 43 3.63 -1.56 6.19
N SER A 44 3.94 -2.66 6.88
CA SER A 44 3.44 -3.99 6.54
C SER A 44 1.92 -4.08 6.72
N ALA A 45 1.39 -3.56 7.84
CA ALA A 45 -0.04 -3.48 8.11
C ALA A 45 -0.76 -2.59 7.09
N LEU A 46 -0.21 -1.40 6.84
CA LEU A 46 -0.72 -0.45 5.84
C LEU A 46 -0.65 -1.05 4.43
N THR A 47 0.41 -1.78 4.07
CA THR A 47 0.55 -2.44 2.77
C THR A 47 -0.47 -3.56 2.59
N ARG A 48 -0.68 -4.36 3.64
CA ARG A 48 -1.72 -5.41 3.68
C ARG A 48 -3.11 -4.80 3.51
N ASN A 49 -3.32 -3.62 4.06
CA ASN A 49 -4.59 -2.88 3.96
C ASN A 49 -4.69 -2.06 2.66
N ARG A 50 -3.58 -1.63 2.05
CA ARG A 50 -3.54 -0.72 0.90
C ARG A 50 -4.33 -1.22 -0.29
N ARG A 51 -4.22 -2.51 -0.61
CA ARG A 51 -5.00 -3.14 -1.69
C ARG A 51 -6.49 -3.06 -1.42
N TRP A 52 -6.90 -3.31 -0.18
CA TRP A 52 -8.29 -3.20 0.25
C TRP A 52 -8.77 -1.75 0.21
N ILE A 53 -7.98 -0.80 0.75
CA ILE A 53 -8.28 0.64 0.72
C ILE A 53 -8.53 1.10 -0.72
N VAL A 54 -7.63 0.75 -1.63
CA VAL A 54 -7.75 1.16 -3.04
C VAL A 54 -8.95 0.49 -3.71
N ASN A 55 -9.19 -0.80 -3.47
CA ASN A 55 -10.36 -1.48 -4.01
C ASN A 55 -11.67 -0.85 -3.50
N ASN A 56 -11.73 -0.43 -2.24
CA ASN A 56 -12.86 0.29 -1.68
C ASN A 56 -13.02 1.70 -2.27
N GLN A 57 -11.92 2.41 -2.53
CA GLN A 57 -11.98 3.70 -3.21
C GLN A 57 -12.52 3.55 -4.63
N ILE A 58 -12.12 2.50 -5.36
CA ILE A 58 -12.65 2.19 -6.69
C ILE A 58 -14.13 1.79 -6.60
N LYS A 59 -14.52 0.97 -5.61
CA LYS A 59 -15.93 0.65 -5.31
C LYS A 59 -16.75 1.92 -5.13
N ASN A 60 -16.32 2.82 -4.26
CA ASN A 60 -17.02 4.08 -3.96
C ASN A 60 -17.09 5.01 -5.18
N LEU A 61 -16.09 4.99 -6.06
CA LEU A 61 -16.14 5.73 -7.32
C LEU A 61 -17.24 5.21 -8.26
N LEU A 62 -17.41 3.89 -8.33
CA LEU A 62 -18.50 3.27 -9.10
C LEU A 62 -19.86 3.58 -8.47
N LEU A 63 -20.00 3.45 -7.14
CA LEU A 63 -21.27 3.71 -6.44
C LEU A 63 -21.76 5.16 -6.58
N ARG A 64 -20.84 6.12 -6.77
CA ARG A 64 -21.18 7.52 -7.03
C ARG A 64 -21.51 7.82 -8.50
N SER A 65 -21.25 6.88 -9.40
CA SER A 65 -21.47 7.08 -10.84
C SER A 65 -22.91 6.71 -11.20
N PRO A 66 -23.60 7.48 -12.06
CA PRO A 66 -25.05 7.37 -12.29
C PRO A 66 -25.55 6.05 -12.89
N ASN A 67 -24.69 5.09 -13.22
CA ASN A 67 -25.07 3.74 -13.68
C ASN A 67 -24.15 2.65 -13.09
N GLN A 68 -23.38 2.97 -12.04
CA GLN A 68 -22.35 2.09 -11.47
C GLN A 68 -21.33 1.54 -12.50
N ILE A 69 -21.15 2.26 -13.61
CA ILE A 69 -20.22 1.96 -14.69
C ILE A 69 -19.28 3.16 -14.85
N SER A 70 -18.00 2.90 -15.09
CA SER A 70 -17.03 3.94 -15.42
C SER A 70 -16.01 3.46 -16.45
N THR A 71 -15.31 4.38 -17.10
CA THR A 71 -14.30 4.02 -18.10
C THR A 71 -12.96 3.67 -17.46
N VAL A 72 -12.25 2.69 -18.00
CA VAL A 72 -10.89 2.37 -17.54
C VAL A 72 -9.96 3.57 -17.74
N ARG A 73 -10.24 4.40 -18.76
CA ARG A 73 -9.52 5.66 -19.00
C ARG A 73 -9.73 6.69 -17.88
N SER A 74 -10.95 6.84 -17.35
CA SER A 74 -11.21 7.75 -16.22
C SER A 74 -10.49 7.26 -14.96
N LEU A 75 -10.50 5.95 -14.72
CA LEU A 75 -9.80 5.32 -13.61
C LEU A 75 -8.29 5.51 -13.73
N GLN A 76 -7.70 5.31 -14.91
CA GLN A 76 -6.28 5.52 -15.17
C GLN A 76 -5.83 6.95 -14.84
N LYS A 77 -6.66 7.98 -15.06
CA LYS A 77 -6.33 9.35 -14.65
C LYS A 77 -6.22 9.48 -13.13
N LYS A 78 -7.03 8.73 -12.39
CA LYS A 78 -7.05 8.71 -10.92
C LYS A 78 -6.02 7.75 -10.31
N PHE A 79 -5.30 6.95 -11.10
CA PHE A 79 -4.29 6.02 -10.58
C PHE A 79 -3.20 6.70 -9.77
N LYS A 80 -2.74 7.88 -10.20
CA LYS A 80 -1.77 8.68 -9.44
C LYS A 80 -2.33 9.11 -8.08
N THR A 81 -3.60 9.47 -8.03
CA THR A 81 -4.30 9.86 -6.79
C THR A 81 -4.54 8.66 -5.86
N LEU A 82 -4.71 7.47 -6.43
CA LEU A 82 -4.80 6.20 -5.70
C LEU A 82 -3.42 5.61 -5.34
N ASP A 83 -2.34 6.34 -5.65
CA ASP A 83 -0.94 5.92 -5.48
C ASP A 83 -0.63 4.57 -6.18
N LEU A 84 -1.39 4.22 -7.22
CA LEU A 84 -1.19 3.02 -8.01
C LEU A 84 -0.22 3.26 -9.17
N GLN A 85 0.62 2.26 -9.45
CA GLN A 85 1.51 2.24 -10.61
C GLN A 85 1.03 1.23 -11.66
N GLY A 86 1.34 1.50 -12.93
CA GLY A 86 1.00 0.63 -14.07
C GLY A 86 -0.34 0.93 -14.73
N LYS A 87 -0.92 -0.08 -15.39
CA LYS A 87 -2.17 0.02 -16.15
C LYS A 87 -3.38 -0.33 -15.31
N ALA A 88 -4.43 0.48 -15.40
CA ALA A 88 -5.67 0.30 -14.67
C ALA A 88 -6.39 -1.00 -15.01
N LEU A 89 -6.38 -1.37 -16.28
CA LEU A 89 -6.91 -2.65 -16.74
C LEU A 89 -6.24 -3.84 -16.04
N ASN A 90 -4.91 -3.80 -15.89
CA ASN A 90 -4.16 -4.86 -15.23
C ASN A 90 -4.51 -4.96 -13.74
N TRP A 91 -4.83 -3.85 -13.08
CA TRP A 91 -5.28 -3.85 -11.69
C TRP A 91 -6.66 -4.49 -11.57
N LEU A 92 -7.61 -4.08 -12.41
CA LEU A 92 -8.97 -4.63 -12.40
C LEU A 92 -8.96 -6.15 -12.65
N ASN A 93 -8.14 -6.61 -13.59
CA ASN A 93 -7.99 -8.04 -13.89
C ASN A 93 -7.39 -8.87 -12.74
N LYS A 94 -6.72 -8.24 -11.76
CA LYS A 94 -6.27 -8.94 -10.54
C LYS A 94 -7.41 -9.26 -9.58
N TYR A 95 -8.56 -8.58 -9.70
CA TYR A 95 -9.69 -8.70 -8.78
C TYR A 95 -11.01 -8.93 -9.53
N PRO A 96 -11.14 -10.05 -10.28
CA PRO A 96 -12.36 -10.36 -11.04
C PRO A 96 -13.58 -10.62 -10.13
N CYS A 97 -13.34 -10.94 -8.86
CA CYS A 97 -14.41 -11.06 -7.86
C CYS A 97 -15.03 -9.72 -7.48
N CYS A 98 -14.31 -8.60 -7.64
CA CYS A 98 -14.78 -7.26 -7.31
C CYS A 98 -15.26 -6.50 -8.54
N PHE A 99 -14.54 -6.64 -9.66
CA PHE A 99 -14.72 -5.83 -10.84
C PHE A 99 -14.87 -6.70 -12.09
N GLN A 100 -15.68 -6.20 -13.01
CA GLN A 100 -15.85 -6.75 -14.35
C GLN A 100 -15.51 -5.67 -15.37
N THR A 101 -14.81 -6.04 -16.44
CA THR A 101 -14.46 -5.13 -17.53
C THR A 101 -15.11 -5.58 -18.82
N PHE A 102 -15.56 -4.64 -19.64
CA PHE A 102 -16.15 -4.91 -20.95
C PHE A 102 -15.73 -3.82 -21.94
N THR A 103 -15.78 -4.16 -23.22
CA THR A 103 -15.39 -3.23 -24.30
C THR A 103 -16.63 -2.85 -25.08
N ASP A 104 -16.82 -1.56 -25.30
CA ASP A 104 -17.90 -1.04 -26.13
C ASP A 104 -17.57 -1.15 -27.63
N ARG A 105 -18.58 -0.95 -28.49
CA ARG A 105 -18.45 -0.98 -29.95
C ARG A 105 -17.40 0.01 -30.48
N ASN A 106 -17.14 1.08 -29.74
CA ASN A 106 -16.15 2.10 -30.08
C ASN A 106 -14.71 1.75 -29.65
N GLY A 107 -14.49 0.57 -29.05
CA GLY A 107 -13.19 0.14 -28.53
C GLY A 107 -12.82 0.76 -27.18
N GLU A 108 -13.71 1.55 -26.56
CA GLU A 108 -13.50 2.04 -25.20
C GLU A 108 -13.77 0.94 -24.17
N VAL A 109 -12.86 0.79 -23.22
CA VAL A 109 -12.97 -0.21 -22.15
C VAL A 109 -13.62 0.41 -20.94
N PHE A 110 -14.70 -0.21 -20.50
CA PHE A 110 -15.46 0.13 -19.31
C PHE A 110 -15.24 -0.91 -18.22
N PHE A 111 -15.56 -0.52 -16.99
CA PHE A 111 -15.58 -1.42 -15.87
C PHE A 111 -16.76 -1.11 -14.95
N GLU A 112 -17.21 -2.14 -14.25
CA GLU A 112 -18.29 -2.12 -13.29
C GLU A 112 -18.01 -3.07 -12.13
N LEU A 113 -18.87 -3.06 -11.11
CA LEU A 113 -18.84 -4.06 -10.05
C LEU A 113 -19.26 -5.43 -10.61
N SER A 114 -18.56 -6.48 -10.20
CA SER A 114 -18.94 -7.85 -10.55
C SER A 114 -20.34 -8.18 -10.02
N LYS A 115 -21.03 -9.15 -10.62
CA LYS A 115 -22.35 -9.62 -10.13
C LYS A 115 -22.32 -9.99 -8.64
N ARG A 116 -21.27 -10.68 -8.19
CA ARG A 116 -21.10 -11.06 -6.79
C ARG A 116 -20.92 -9.84 -5.89
N MET A 117 -20.14 -8.86 -6.33
CA MET A 117 -19.88 -7.65 -5.56
C MET A 117 -21.13 -6.75 -5.49
N LYS A 118 -21.91 -6.67 -6.57
CA LYS A 118 -23.20 -5.95 -6.57
C LYS A 118 -24.16 -6.53 -5.52
N ALA A 119 -24.30 -7.85 -5.46
CA ALA A 119 -25.15 -8.51 -4.47
C ALA A 119 -24.72 -8.20 -3.02
N LEU A 120 -23.42 -8.21 -2.73
CA LEU A 120 -22.91 -7.84 -1.40
C LEU A 120 -23.20 -6.38 -1.04
N VAL A 121 -23.10 -5.47 -2.03
CA VAL A 121 -23.44 -4.06 -1.80
C VAL A 121 -24.93 -3.91 -1.52
N GLU A 122 -25.79 -4.55 -2.31
CA GLU A 122 -27.25 -4.51 -2.13
C GLU A 122 -27.66 -5.00 -0.73
N GLU A 123 -27.12 -6.14 -0.29
CA GLU A 123 -27.32 -6.66 1.09
C GLU A 123 -26.84 -5.67 2.15
N GLU A 124 -25.65 -5.05 1.98
CA GLU A 124 -25.16 -4.00 2.89
C GLU A 124 -26.13 -2.82 2.99
N GLU A 125 -26.76 -2.42 1.88
CA GLU A 125 -27.73 -1.32 1.85
C GLU A 125 -29.06 -1.70 2.52
N GLU A 126 -29.56 -2.92 2.32
CA GLU A 126 -30.77 -3.44 2.95
C GLU A 126 -30.63 -3.52 4.48
N VAL A 127 -29.49 -4.01 4.97
CA VAL A 127 -29.20 -4.07 6.42
C VAL A 127 -29.09 -2.66 6.98
N ARG A 128 -28.42 -1.74 6.28
CA ARG A 128 -28.30 -0.33 6.70
C ARG A 128 -29.65 0.38 6.75
N ALA A 129 -30.52 0.14 5.77
CA ALA A 129 -31.87 0.70 5.75
C ALA A 129 -32.72 0.14 6.91
N SER A 130 -32.60 -1.15 7.21
CA SER A 130 -33.33 -1.82 8.29
C SER A 130 -32.90 -1.36 9.69
N THR A 131 -31.61 -1.07 9.87
CA THR A 131 -31.05 -0.59 11.15
C THR A 131 -31.25 0.92 11.37
N ALA A 132 -31.41 1.71 10.31
CA ALA A 132 -31.68 3.15 10.42
C ALA A 132 -33.17 3.47 10.66
N ALA A 133 -34.06 2.48 10.54
CA ALA A 133 -35.51 2.62 10.68
C ALA A 133 -36.07 2.17 12.05
N GLY A 134 -35.21 1.70 12.97
CA GLY A 134 -35.57 1.33 14.35
C GLY A 134 -34.90 2.24 15.35
#